data_AF-A0A246AD62-F1
#
_entry.id   AF-A0A246AD62-F1
#
_cell.length_a   1.000
_cell.length_b   1.000
_cell.length_c   1.000
_cell.angle_alpha   90.00
_cell.angle_beta   90.00
_cell.angle_gamma   90.00
#
_symmetry.space_group_name_H-M   'P 1'
#
loop_
_entity.id
_entity.type
_entity.pdbx_description
1 polymer ?
#
loop_
_entity_poly.entity_id
_entity_poly.type
_entity_poly.pdbx_seq_one_letter_code
_entity_poly.pdbx_strand_id
1 'polypeptide(L)' 'MEKFELNLNGLNYDVLPQDNGTYRIMDGEEKIGVIYAEPGDEGPQWKTLDDLDTDLVNDLGKAITDHNA' A
#
# COMPACT_ATOMS: atom_id res chain seq x y z
N MET A 1 -9.10 11.92 0.09
CA MET A 1 -9.25 10.70 0.91
C MET A 1 -8.49 10.90 2.22
N GLU A 2 -8.91 10.24 3.30
CA GLU A 2 -8.22 10.33 4.59
C GLU A 2 -7.03 9.38 4.63
N LYS A 3 -5.93 9.80 5.27
CA LYS A 3 -4.79 8.92 5.53
C LYS A 3 -5.12 7.95 6.66
N PHE A 4 -4.52 6.77 6.64
CA PHE A 4 -4.67 5.77 7.70
C PHE A 4 -3.34 5.07 7.99
N GLU A 5 -3.23 4.50 9.19
CA GLU A 5 -2.04 3.76 9.62
C GLU A 5 -2.27 2.25 9.47
N LEU A 6 -1.27 1.53 8.97
CA LEU A 6 -1.22 0.07 8.93
C LEU A 6 -0.09 -0.43 9.81
N ASN A 7 -0.38 -1.40 10.68
CA ASN A 7 0.65 -2.13 11.41
C ASN A 7 0.94 -3.46 10.70
N LEU A 8 2.17 -3.62 10.22
CA LEU A 8 2.63 -4.83 9.54
C LEU A 8 3.93 -5.30 10.18
N ASN A 9 3.95 -6.54 10.68
CA ASN A 9 5.14 -7.15 11.29
C ASN A 9 5.79 -6.30 12.40
N GLY A 10 5.00 -5.51 13.12
CA GLY A 10 5.48 -4.62 14.19
C GLY A 10 6.01 -3.26 13.72
N LEU A 11 5.93 -2.96 12.41
CA LEU A 11 6.22 -1.65 11.83
C LEU A 11 4.92 -0.92 11.51
N ASN A 12 4.92 0.40 11.69
CA ASN A 12 3.78 1.26 11.37
C ASN A 12 4.04 1.98 10.06
N TYR A 13 3.09 1.86 9.13
CA TYR A 13 3.13 2.54 7.85
C TYR A 13 1.96 3.51 7.73
N ASP A 14 2.28 4.76 7.37
CA ASP A 14 1.29 5.77 7.04
C ASP A 14 0.91 5.61 5.56
N VAL A 15 -0.36 5.30 5.30
CA VAL A 15 -0.91 5.12 3.95
C VAL A 15 -1.71 6.35 3.55
N LEU A 16 -1.30 6.96 2.44
CA LEU A 16 -1.92 8.16 1.87
C LEU A 16 -2.53 7.80 0.51
N PRO A 17 -3.84 7.56 0.45
CA PRO A 17 -4.53 7.35 -0.82
C PRO A 17 -4.47 8.60 -1.70
N GLN A 18 -4.23 8.41 -3.00
CA GLN A 18 -4.13 9.47 -3.99
C GLN A 18 -5.30 9.45 -4.97
N ASP A 19 -5.64 10.60 -5.58
CA ASP A 19 -6.80 10.72 -6.48
C ASP A 19 -6.69 9.86 -7.76
N ASN A 20 -5.49 9.40 -8.11
CA ASN A 20 -5.24 8.52 -9.27
C ASN A 20 -5.36 7.02 -8.95
N GLY A 21 -5.83 6.65 -7.75
CA GLY A 21 -5.98 5.24 -7.33
C GLY A 21 -4.69 4.59 -6.84
N THR A 22 -3.61 5.35 -6.65
CA THR A 22 -2.37 4.87 -6.03
C THR A 22 -2.37 5.18 -4.54
N TYR A 23 -1.49 4.50 -3.80
CA TYR A 23 -1.31 4.66 -2.37
C TYR A 23 0.15 4.98 -2.10
N ARG A 24 0.40 6.16 -1.55
CA ARG A 24 1.73 6.53 -1.07
C ARG A 24 1.94 5.94 0.32
N ILE A 25 3.07 5.26 0.50
CA ILE A 25 3.43 4.60 1.74
C ILE A 25 4.58 5.38 2.39
N MET A 26 4.40 5.67 3.68
CA MET A 26 5.35 6.41 4.50
C MET A 26 5.76 5.55 5.70
N ASP A 27 7.05 5.57 6.05
CA ASP A 27 7.58 5.10 7.33
C ASP A 27 7.97 6.34 8.14
N GLY A 28 7.11 6.72 9.09
CA GLY A 28 7.19 8.01 9.76
C GLY A 28 7.11 9.20 8.78
N GLU A 29 8.18 9.97 8.68
CA GLU A 29 8.28 11.12 7.76
C GLU A 29 8.89 10.77 6.39
N GLU A 30 9.37 9.54 6.21
CA GLU A 30 10.05 9.09 5.00
C GLU A 30 9.08 8.41 4.03
N LYS A 31 9.06 8.86 2.77
CA LYS A 31 8.33 8.18 1.71
C LYS A 31 9.12 6.96 1.27
N ILE A 32 8.63 5.77 1.58
CA ILE A 32 9.27 4.54 1.13
C ILE A 32 8.85 4.15 -0.29
N GLY A 33 7.59 4.41 -0.67
CA GLY A 33 7.14 4.10 -2.02
C GLY A 33 5.69 4.44 -2.35
N VAL A 34 5.27 4.02 -3.54
CA VAL A 34 3.90 4.13 -4.05
C VAL A 34 3.47 2.79 -4.61
N ILE A 35 2.36 2.27 -4.09
CA ILE A 35 1.77 1.02 -4.57
C ILE A 35 0.40 1.25 -5.19
N TYR A 36 -0.03 0.34 -6.05
CA TYR A 36 -1.30 0.41 -6.75
C TYR A 36 -1.84 -0.99 -7.04
N ALA A 37 -3.16 -1.10 -7.08
CA ALA A 37 -3.84 -2.33 -7.46
C ALA A 37 -4.03 -2.36 -8.99
N GLU A 38 -3.61 -3.45 -9.61
CA GLU A 38 -3.97 -3.80 -10.99
C GLU A 38 -5.02 -4.90 -11.00
N PRO A 39 -5.96 -4.88 -11.96
CA PRO A 39 -6.90 -5.97 -12.13
C PRO A 39 -6.16 -7.25 -12.58
N GLY A 40 -6.36 -8.35 -11.85
CA GLY A 40 -5.91 -9.69 -12.22
C GLY A 40 -7.06 -10.69 -12.23
N ASP A 41 -6.86 -11.84 -12.87
CA ASP A 41 -7.88 -12.88 -13.04
C ASP A 41 -8.45 -13.43 -11.72
N GLU A 42 -7.65 -13.45 -10.65
CA GLU A 42 -8.02 -13.99 -9.33
C GLU A 42 -8.24 -12.89 -8.27
N GLY A 43 -8.17 -11.61 -8.65
CA GLY A 43 -8.28 -10.47 -7.74
C GLY A 43 -7.29 -9.35 -8.03
N PRO A 44 -7.31 -8.26 -7.24
CA PRO A 44 -6.36 -7.17 -7.39
C PRO A 44 -4.93 -7.64 -7.12
N GLN A 45 -4.05 -7.45 -8.09
CA GLN A 45 -2.61 -7.66 -7.95
C GLN A 45 -1.94 -6.35 -7.56
N TRP A 46 -1.20 -6.34 -6.46
CA TRP A 46 -0.54 -5.14 -5.98
C TRP A 46 0.85 -4.99 -6.57
N LYS A 47 1.15 -3.78 -7.07
CA LYS A 47 2.43 -3.44 -7.69
C LYS A 47 2.97 -2.11 -7.16
N THR A 48 4.24 -1.87 -7.40
CA THR A 48 4.96 -0.64 -7.03
C THR A 48 5.65 -0.02 -8.25
N LEU A 49 5.76 1.31 -8.26
CA LEU A 49 6.62 2.04 -9.20
C LEU A 49 7.99 2.38 -8.60
N ASP A 50 8.15 2.19 -7.29
CA ASP A 50 9.37 2.42 -6.53
C ASP A 50 10.07 1.08 -6.21
N ASP A 51 11.32 1.13 -5.75
CA ASP A 51 12.11 -0.04 -5.34
C ASP A 51 11.64 -0.56 -3.96
N LEU A 52 10.50 -1.25 -3.95
CA LEU A 52 9.97 -1.95 -2.78
C LEU A 52 10.02 -3.47 -2.98
N ASP A 53 10.28 -4.16 -1.88
CA ASP A 53 10.19 -5.60 -1.81
C ASP A 53 8.77 -6.09 -2.18
N THR A 54 8.70 -7.14 -3.00
CA THR A 54 7.42 -7.64 -3.54
C THR A 54 6.54 -8.24 -2.44
N ASP A 55 7.13 -8.89 -1.43
CA ASP A 55 6.36 -9.45 -0.31
C ASP A 55 5.76 -8.30 0.51
N LEU A 56 6.52 -7.23 0.77
CA LEU A 56 6.02 -6.02 1.42
C LEU A 56 4.87 -5.37 0.63
N VAL A 57 4.98 -5.26 -0.69
CA VAL A 57 3.92 -4.70 -1.56
C VAL A 57 2.64 -5.53 -1.45
N ASN A 58 2.76 -6.85 -1.43
CA ASN A 58 1.60 -7.75 -1.30
C ASN A 58 0.95 -7.64 0.09
N ASP A 59 1.76 -7.58 1.15
CA ASP A 59 1.26 -7.43 2.53
C ASP A 59 0.56 -6.08 2.73
N LEU A 60 1.16 -4.99 2.26
CA LEU A 60 0.55 -3.65 2.26
C LEU A 60 -0.76 -3.66 1.46
N GLY A 61 -0.72 -4.23 0.26
CA GLY A 61 -1.88 -4.30 -0.60
C GLY A 61 -3.06 -5.04 0.03
N LYS A 62 -2.80 -6.20 0.61
CA LYS A 62 -3.82 -6.97 1.34
C LYS A 62 -4.40 -6.15 2.51
N ALA A 63 -3.55 -5.53 3.32
CA ALA A 63 -4.00 -4.72 4.44
C ALA A 63 -4.82 -3.49 4.01
N ILE A 64 -4.48 -2.86 2.88
CA ILE A 64 -5.29 -1.78 2.28
C ILE A 64 -6.64 -2.31 1.80
N THR A 65 -6.67 -3.49 1.16
CA THR A 65 -7.93 -4.13 0.74
C THR A 65 -8.81 -4.44 1.96
N ASP A 66 -8.24 -5.02 3.01
CA ASP A 66 -8.96 -5.37 4.24
C ASP A 66 -9.47 -4.11 4.97
N HIS A 67 -8.72 -3.00 4.95
CA HIS A 67 -9.13 -1.72 5.53
C HIS A 67 -10.30 -1.06 4.78
N ASN A 68 -10.35 -1.23 3.45
CA ASN A 68 -11.34 -0.59 2.58
C ASN A 68 -12.61 -1.44 2.35
N ALA A 69 -12.65 -2.68 2.86
CA ALA A 69 -13.80 -3.59 2.74
C ALA A 69 -14.99 -3.18 3.61
#